data_AF-A0A1S2KBT7-F1
#
_entry.id   AF-A0A1S2KBT7-F1
#
_cell.length_a   1.000
_cell.length_b   1.000
_cell.length_c   1.000
_cell.angle_alpha   90.00
_cell.angle_beta   90.00
_cell.angle_gamma   90.00
#
_symmetry.space_group_name_H-M   'P 1'
#
loop_
_entity.id
_entity.type
_entity.pdbx_description
1 polymer ?
#
loop_
_entity_poly.entity_id
_entity_poly.type
_entity_poly.pdbx_seq_one_letter_code
_entity_poly.pdbx_strand_id
1 'polypeptide(L)'
;MRLSTTTGALVAAAACSLLLAPAAHATNASDPYEVPFHHAKDLPITATSWTGDTEKACADVPADQDGWHFVLPKKAYSFVKLTVEFKEGGEQVVETFGPPTDKHAYVGSAAGDTLLSATAEVKGLDKKGRKAAKFNLSHVCPATEEPEPSGSPDPSGSPDPSPSVSESTDPSPSVSESTDPSESPATEPTPSASASMPEETASSAAPAPSESSATGDLAETGSSAPVGALAGVAAALVAGGAFLVMRRRKGAQQH
;
A
#
# COMPACT_ATOMS: atom_id res chain seq x y z
N MET A 1 -50.78 -2.57 -50.98
CA MET A 1 -49.75 -2.26 -49.96
C MET A 1 -48.45 -1.89 -50.66
N ARG A 2 -47.76 -0.85 -50.21
CA ARG A 2 -46.35 -0.53 -50.55
C ARG A 2 -45.71 -0.05 -49.25
N LEU A 3 -44.51 -0.54 -48.91
CA LEU A 3 -43.83 -0.18 -47.67
C LEU A 3 -43.23 1.23 -47.78
N SER A 4 -43.37 2.02 -46.72
CA SER A 4 -42.68 3.30 -46.57
C SER A 4 -41.24 3.07 -46.09
N THR A 5 -40.28 3.72 -46.73
CA THR A 5 -38.87 3.73 -46.31
C THR A 5 -38.68 4.64 -45.10
N THR A 6 -37.98 4.18 -44.06
CA THR A 6 -37.43 5.03 -43.00
C THR A 6 -35.94 4.71 -42.79
N THR A 7 -35.09 5.65 -43.17
CA THR A 7 -33.63 5.53 -43.05
C THR A 7 -33.21 5.72 -41.59
N GLY A 8 -32.73 4.64 -40.94
CA GLY A 8 -32.14 4.70 -39.60
C GLY A 8 -30.62 4.69 -39.65
N ALA A 9 -29.98 5.87 -39.61
CA ALA A 9 -28.53 5.98 -39.51
C ALA A 9 -28.10 5.94 -38.03
N LEU A 10 -27.52 4.82 -37.59
CA LEU A 10 -26.84 4.73 -36.29
C LEU A 10 -25.34 4.97 -36.48
N VAL A 11 -24.79 5.91 -35.70
CA VAL A 11 -23.41 6.37 -35.80
C VAL A 11 -22.46 5.36 -35.17
N ALA A 12 -21.41 4.96 -35.90
CA ALA A 12 -20.35 4.12 -35.38
C ALA A 12 -19.43 4.91 -34.43
N ALA A 13 -19.68 4.81 -33.12
CA ALA A 13 -18.86 5.42 -32.08
C ALA A 13 -17.52 4.68 -31.88
N ALA A 14 -16.59 4.86 -32.83
CA ALA A 14 -15.23 4.35 -32.74
C ALA A 14 -14.31 5.40 -32.08
N ALA A 15 -14.13 5.31 -30.76
CA ALA A 15 -13.31 6.26 -29.99
C ALA A 15 -12.35 5.57 -29.01
N CYS A 16 -11.05 5.70 -29.28
CA CYS A 16 -9.94 5.74 -28.33
C CYS A 16 -9.97 4.77 -27.12
N SER A 17 -9.90 3.46 -27.37
CA SER A 17 -9.21 2.55 -26.45
C SER A 17 -7.71 2.87 -26.46
N LEU A 18 -7.30 3.90 -25.70
CA LEU A 18 -5.89 4.20 -25.45
C LEU A 18 -5.29 3.05 -24.63
N LEU A 19 -4.62 2.14 -25.34
CA LEU A 19 -3.85 1.07 -24.73
C LEU A 19 -2.79 1.70 -23.82
N LEU A 20 -2.89 1.45 -22.51
CA LEU A 20 -1.73 1.51 -21.63
C LEU A 20 -0.77 0.40 -22.08
N ALA A 21 0.07 0.72 -23.06
CA ALA A 21 1.25 -0.06 -23.33
C ALA A 21 2.12 0.05 -22.08
N PRO A 22 2.40 -1.06 -21.35
CA PRO A 22 3.28 -0.99 -20.19
C PRO A 22 4.66 -0.60 -20.70
N ALA A 23 5.06 0.65 -20.42
CA ALA A 23 6.40 1.11 -20.72
C ALA A 23 7.38 0.19 -19.99
N ALA A 24 8.25 -0.47 -20.76
CA ALA A 24 9.18 -1.48 -20.25
C ALA A 24 10.37 -0.82 -19.54
N HIS A 25 10.07 -0.02 -18.51
CA HIS A 25 11.05 0.47 -17.57
C HIS A 25 11.75 -0.73 -16.93
N ALA A 26 13.09 -0.74 -16.96
CA ALA A 26 13.87 -1.66 -16.17
C ALA A 26 13.72 -1.29 -14.69
N THR A 27 12.72 -1.86 -14.02
CA THR A 27 12.45 -1.58 -12.60
C THR A 27 13.63 -2.03 -11.77
N ASN A 28 14.32 -1.09 -11.14
CA ASN A 28 15.47 -1.37 -10.30
C ASN A 28 15.00 -2.07 -9.02
N ALA A 29 15.93 -2.71 -8.31
CA ALA A 29 15.61 -3.38 -7.05
C ALA A 29 15.14 -2.42 -5.93
N SER A 30 15.42 -1.12 -6.09
CA SER A 30 14.93 -0.01 -5.26
C SER A 30 13.44 0.28 -5.42
N ASP A 31 12.90 0.08 -6.62
CA ASP A 31 11.67 0.75 -7.05
C ASP A 31 10.46 0.00 -6.46
N PRO A 32 9.60 0.66 -5.64
CA PRO A 32 8.42 0.02 -5.08
C PRO A 32 7.47 -0.48 -6.18
N TYR A 33 6.74 -1.55 -5.87
CA TYR A 33 5.70 -2.07 -6.73
C TYR A 33 4.58 -2.69 -5.94
N GLU A 34 3.37 -2.53 -6.45
CA GLU A 34 2.16 -3.16 -5.90
C GLU A 34 2.23 -4.68 -6.01
N VAL A 35 1.78 -5.36 -4.95
CA VAL A 35 1.73 -6.81 -4.81
C VAL A 35 0.38 -7.21 -4.23
N PRO A 36 -0.38 -8.11 -4.88
CA PRO A 36 -1.69 -8.51 -4.41
C PRO A 36 -1.61 -9.45 -3.21
N PHE A 37 -2.66 -9.42 -2.39
CA PHE A 37 -2.83 -10.36 -1.28
C PHE A 37 -3.20 -11.77 -1.77
N HIS A 38 -2.53 -12.80 -1.23
CA HIS A 38 -2.76 -14.19 -1.64
C HIS A 38 -4.19 -14.65 -1.38
N HIS A 39 -4.75 -14.30 -0.21
CA HIS A 39 -6.03 -14.82 0.26
C HIS A 39 -7.20 -13.88 -0.11
N ALA A 40 -7.02 -13.03 -1.13
CA ALA A 40 -8.07 -12.14 -1.65
C ALA A 40 -9.33 -12.89 -2.14
N LYS A 41 -9.22 -14.19 -2.44
CA LYS A 41 -10.35 -15.08 -2.76
C LYS A 41 -11.13 -15.58 -1.54
N ASP A 42 -10.55 -15.44 -0.35
CA ASP A 42 -11.09 -15.92 0.92
C ASP A 42 -11.76 -14.77 1.70
N LEU A 43 -11.44 -13.52 1.35
CA LEU A 43 -12.10 -12.31 1.83
C LEU A 43 -13.60 -12.30 1.44
N PRO A 44 -14.48 -11.71 2.28
CA PRO A 44 -14.20 -11.09 3.58
C PRO A 44 -13.95 -12.11 4.71
N ILE A 45 -13.02 -11.81 5.63
CA ILE A 45 -12.68 -12.68 6.78
C ILE A 45 -12.60 -11.92 8.11
N THR A 46 -12.95 -12.57 9.22
CA THR A 46 -12.59 -12.14 10.59
C THR A 46 -11.39 -12.97 11.08
N ALA A 47 -10.74 -12.57 12.18
CA ALA A 47 -9.69 -13.40 12.77
C ALA A 47 -10.23 -14.77 13.24
N THR A 48 -11.50 -14.81 13.68
CA THR A 48 -12.21 -16.03 14.10
C THR A 48 -12.67 -16.91 12.94
N SER A 49 -12.79 -16.38 11.71
CA SER A 49 -13.14 -17.17 10.51
C SER A 49 -11.93 -17.62 9.70
N TRP A 50 -10.71 -17.25 10.09
CA TRP A 50 -9.48 -17.65 9.42
C TRP A 50 -9.22 -19.15 9.59
N THR A 51 -8.86 -19.82 8.50
CA THR A 51 -8.65 -21.30 8.46
C THR A 51 -7.19 -21.73 8.40
N GLY A 52 -6.26 -20.77 8.44
CA GLY A 52 -4.83 -21.02 8.60
C GLY A 52 -4.40 -20.97 10.08
N ASP A 53 -3.11 -20.70 10.31
CA ASP A 53 -2.56 -20.68 11.66
C ASP A 53 -3.14 -19.53 12.51
N THR A 54 -3.32 -19.80 13.82
CA THR A 54 -3.71 -18.81 14.83
C THR A 54 -2.70 -18.80 15.98
N GLU A 55 -2.35 -17.61 16.46
CA GLU A 55 -1.40 -17.42 17.57
C GLU A 55 -2.02 -16.54 18.67
N LYS A 56 -1.36 -16.46 19.84
CA LYS A 56 -1.90 -15.74 21.02
C LYS A 56 -1.61 -14.24 21.06
N ALA A 57 -0.62 -13.78 20.29
CA ALA A 57 -0.16 -12.40 20.30
C ALA A 57 0.55 -12.09 18.98
N CYS A 58 0.21 -10.97 18.34
CA CYS A 58 0.69 -10.61 17.01
C CYS A 58 1.67 -9.45 17.12
N ALA A 59 2.91 -9.76 17.52
CA ALA A 59 3.91 -8.78 17.95
C ALA A 59 3.34 -7.85 19.05
N ASP A 60 3.33 -6.55 18.82
CA ASP A 60 2.90 -5.52 19.79
C ASP A 60 1.40 -5.16 19.68
N VAL A 61 0.59 -5.93 18.92
CA VAL A 61 -0.87 -5.72 18.85
C VAL A 61 -1.51 -6.03 20.22
N PRO A 62 -2.36 -5.14 20.77
CA PRO A 62 -3.07 -5.35 22.04
C PRO A 62 -3.96 -6.60 22.07
N ALA A 63 -4.17 -7.18 23.26
CA ALA A 63 -4.92 -8.43 23.42
C ALA A 63 -6.44 -8.28 23.20
N ASP A 64 -6.96 -7.06 23.34
CA ASP A 64 -8.33 -6.64 23.04
C ASP A 64 -8.59 -6.41 21.53
N GLN A 65 -7.56 -6.58 20.68
CA GLN A 65 -7.63 -6.38 19.23
C GLN A 65 -7.41 -7.67 18.45
N ASP A 66 -8.08 -7.78 17.30
CA ASP A 66 -7.79 -8.82 16.32
C ASP A 66 -6.47 -8.47 15.64
N GLY A 67 -5.44 -9.29 15.85
CA GLY A 67 -4.11 -9.13 15.27
C GLY A 67 -3.93 -9.85 13.94
N TRP A 68 -3.30 -9.17 12.98
CA TRP A 68 -3.12 -9.65 11.61
C TRP A 68 -1.65 -9.59 11.19
N HIS A 69 -1.04 -10.74 10.91
CA HIS A 69 0.38 -10.83 10.55
C HIS A 69 0.56 -11.17 9.07
N PHE A 70 0.95 -10.18 8.28
CA PHE A 70 1.22 -10.33 6.85
C PHE A 70 2.71 -10.56 6.60
N VAL A 71 3.05 -11.45 5.65
CA VAL A 71 4.42 -11.87 5.38
C VAL A 71 4.74 -12.02 3.89
N LEU A 72 5.91 -11.48 3.50
CA LEU A 72 6.47 -11.64 2.15
C LEU A 72 7.20 -13.00 2.00
N PRO A 73 7.06 -13.69 0.85
CA PRO A 73 7.46 -15.08 0.70
C PRO A 73 8.98 -15.33 0.60
N LYS A 74 9.83 -14.28 0.62
CA LYS A 74 11.30 -14.39 0.56
C LYS A 74 11.94 -13.23 1.33
N LYS A 75 13.09 -13.48 1.96
CA LYS A 75 13.93 -12.46 2.64
C LYS A 75 14.57 -11.41 1.71
N ALA A 76 14.29 -11.45 0.41
CA ALA A 76 14.79 -10.48 -0.59
C ALA A 76 13.73 -9.44 -0.98
N TYR A 77 12.61 -9.43 -0.26
CA TYR A 77 11.51 -8.49 -0.40
C TYR A 77 11.28 -7.82 0.95
N SER A 78 11.07 -6.51 0.94
CA SER A 78 10.62 -5.72 2.09
C SER A 78 9.32 -5.02 1.72
N PHE A 79 8.40 -4.90 2.67
CA PHE A 79 7.28 -3.97 2.55
C PHE A 79 7.81 -2.52 2.49
N VAL A 80 7.00 -1.66 1.88
CA VAL A 80 7.20 -0.21 1.77
C VAL A 80 5.96 0.52 2.29
N LYS A 81 4.78 -0.02 1.97
CA LYS A 81 3.49 0.38 2.51
C LYS A 81 2.56 -0.83 2.47
N LEU A 82 1.74 -1.03 3.49
CA LEU A 82 0.64 -1.98 3.52
C LEU A 82 -0.65 -1.20 3.74
N THR A 83 -1.58 -1.27 2.79
CA THR A 83 -2.93 -0.77 2.93
C THR A 83 -3.86 -1.96 3.20
N VAL A 84 -4.62 -1.91 4.28
CA VAL A 84 -5.68 -2.88 4.58
C VAL A 84 -6.97 -2.14 4.87
N GLU A 85 -8.09 -2.75 4.53
CA GLU A 85 -9.42 -2.19 4.73
C GLU A 85 -10.23 -3.13 5.62
N PHE A 86 -10.68 -2.62 6.76
CA PHE A 86 -11.58 -3.30 7.67
C PHE A 86 -12.98 -2.73 7.58
N LYS A 87 -13.99 -3.54 7.91
CA LYS A 87 -15.41 -3.19 7.75
C LYS A 87 -15.87 -2.12 8.73
N GLU A 88 -15.44 -2.18 9.99
CA GLU A 88 -15.72 -1.15 10.99
C GLU A 88 -14.54 -0.18 11.13
N GLY A 89 -13.29 -0.68 11.08
CA GLY A 89 -12.06 0.12 11.21
C GLY A 89 -11.66 0.95 9.99
N GLY A 90 -12.27 0.73 8.82
CA GLY A 90 -11.96 1.46 7.57
C GLY A 90 -10.58 1.14 6.97
N GLU A 91 -10.09 2.03 6.10
CA GLU A 91 -8.74 1.91 5.52
C GLU A 91 -7.66 2.30 6.54
N GLN A 92 -6.75 1.37 6.81
CA GLN A 92 -5.52 1.60 7.56
C GLN A 92 -4.31 1.53 6.63
N VAL A 93 -3.38 2.48 6.79
CA VAL A 93 -2.10 2.50 6.08
C VAL A 93 -0.96 2.30 7.07
N VAL A 94 -0.17 1.24 6.86
CA VAL A 94 0.95 0.85 7.70
C VAL A 94 2.25 1.01 6.93
N GLU A 95 3.20 1.77 7.49
CA GLU A 95 4.53 2.04 6.91
C GLU A 95 5.68 1.53 7.82
N THR A 96 5.35 1.03 9.01
CA THR A 96 6.30 0.43 9.98
C THR A 96 6.23 -1.09 9.90
N PHE A 97 7.39 -1.76 9.83
CA PHE A 97 7.48 -3.20 9.55
C PHE A 97 8.55 -3.91 10.37
N GLY A 98 8.39 -5.23 10.53
CA GLY A 98 9.14 -6.01 11.52
C GLY A 98 8.60 -5.83 12.94
N PRO A 99 9.30 -6.35 13.97
CA PRO A 99 10.47 -7.24 13.88
C PRO A 99 10.10 -8.62 13.29
N PRO A 100 11.07 -9.50 12.97
CA PRO A 100 12.52 -9.32 12.96
C PRO A 100 13.07 -8.61 11.71
N THR A 101 12.26 -8.38 10.67
CA THR A 101 12.66 -7.73 9.40
C THR A 101 11.44 -7.16 8.69
N ASP A 102 11.61 -6.15 7.84
CA ASP A 102 10.57 -5.49 7.02
C ASP A 102 9.83 -6.40 6.00
N LYS A 103 10.09 -7.72 6.01
CA LYS A 103 9.25 -8.72 5.32
C LYS A 103 7.98 -9.10 6.10
N HIS A 104 7.85 -8.64 7.35
CA HIS A 104 6.73 -8.85 8.25
C HIS A 104 5.98 -7.53 8.45
N ALA A 105 4.66 -7.56 8.43
CA ALA A 105 3.79 -6.45 8.80
C ALA A 105 2.75 -6.95 9.81
N TYR A 106 2.47 -6.15 10.83
CA TYR A 106 1.49 -6.43 11.87
C TYR A 106 0.45 -5.32 11.86
N VAL A 107 -0.83 -5.67 11.98
CA VAL A 107 -1.95 -4.72 12.03
C VAL A 107 -2.92 -5.17 13.12
N GLY A 108 -3.52 -4.21 13.83
CA GLY A 108 -4.64 -4.45 14.76
C GLY A 108 -5.95 -3.94 14.17
N SER A 109 -7.04 -4.67 14.40
CA SER A 109 -8.41 -4.21 14.19
C SER A 109 -9.24 -4.39 15.47
N ALA A 110 -10.44 -3.82 15.51
CA ALA A 110 -11.38 -4.13 16.58
C ALA A 110 -11.67 -5.65 16.62
N ALA A 111 -11.99 -6.16 17.81
CA ALA A 111 -12.34 -7.57 18.01
C ALA A 111 -13.51 -7.99 17.10
N GLY A 112 -13.31 -9.03 16.28
CA GLY A 112 -14.31 -9.54 15.35
C GLY A 112 -14.53 -8.67 14.10
N ASP A 113 -13.72 -7.63 13.87
CA ASP A 113 -13.79 -6.83 12.65
C ASP A 113 -13.40 -7.67 11.42
N THR A 114 -13.91 -7.27 10.26
CA THR A 114 -13.85 -8.03 9.02
C THR A 114 -12.89 -7.37 8.04
N LEU A 115 -11.78 -8.04 7.73
CA LEU A 115 -10.86 -7.65 6.66
C LEU A 115 -11.57 -7.77 5.30
N LEU A 116 -11.71 -6.65 4.60
CA LEU A 116 -12.37 -6.52 3.29
C LEU A 116 -11.38 -6.49 2.12
N SER A 117 -10.25 -5.80 2.28
CA SER A 117 -9.19 -5.74 1.27
C SER A 117 -7.79 -5.61 1.89
N ALA A 118 -6.77 -5.99 1.12
CA ALA A 118 -5.37 -5.89 1.52
C ALA A 118 -4.47 -5.79 0.28
N THR A 119 -3.64 -4.75 0.23
CA THR A 119 -2.72 -4.45 -0.89
C THR A 119 -1.41 -3.89 -0.34
N ALA A 120 -0.27 -4.28 -0.92
CA ALA A 120 1.03 -3.85 -0.42
C ALA A 120 1.95 -3.31 -1.52
N GLU A 121 2.65 -2.22 -1.23
CA GLU A 121 3.83 -1.81 -1.99
C GLU A 121 5.07 -2.48 -1.41
N VAL A 122 5.90 -3.05 -2.28
CA VAL A 122 7.02 -3.92 -1.94
C VAL A 122 8.25 -3.50 -2.75
N LYS A 123 9.43 -3.52 -2.13
CA LYS A 123 10.74 -3.32 -2.78
C LYS A 123 11.55 -4.61 -2.82
N GLY A 124 12.57 -4.66 -3.69
CA GLY A 124 13.47 -5.80 -3.83
C GLY A 124 13.05 -6.85 -4.85
N LEU A 125 14.02 -7.66 -5.27
CA LEU A 125 13.92 -8.70 -6.30
C LEU A 125 14.56 -9.99 -5.81
N ASP A 126 14.08 -11.16 -6.25
CA ASP A 126 14.75 -12.43 -5.92
C ASP A 126 16.07 -12.64 -6.68
N LYS A 127 16.80 -13.71 -6.35
CA LYS A 127 18.07 -14.10 -6.97
C LYS A 127 18.02 -14.32 -8.50
N LYS A 128 16.86 -14.20 -9.15
CA LYS A 128 16.67 -14.25 -10.61
C LYS A 128 16.11 -12.93 -11.17
N GLY A 129 16.17 -11.83 -10.41
CA GLY A 129 15.67 -10.51 -10.80
C GLY A 129 14.14 -10.38 -10.77
N ARG A 130 13.42 -11.24 -10.02
CA ARG A 130 11.95 -11.30 -10.09
C ARG A 130 11.26 -10.68 -8.88
N LYS A 131 10.27 -9.83 -9.16
CA LYS A 131 9.32 -9.24 -8.21
C LYS A 131 8.56 -10.31 -7.41
N ALA A 132 8.06 -9.93 -6.24
CA ALA A 132 7.08 -10.73 -5.49
C ALA A 132 5.77 -10.78 -6.28
N ALA A 133 5.18 -11.98 -6.41
CA ALA A 133 3.92 -12.16 -7.12
C ALA A 133 2.67 -12.06 -6.22
N LYS A 134 2.88 -12.15 -4.90
CA LYS A 134 1.86 -12.05 -3.84
C LYS A 134 2.53 -11.89 -2.47
N PHE A 135 1.81 -11.34 -1.49
CA PHE A 135 2.09 -11.47 -0.06
C PHE A 135 0.99 -12.30 0.61
N ASN A 136 1.20 -12.80 1.83
CA ASN A 136 0.30 -13.77 2.47
C ASN A 136 -0.03 -13.34 3.90
N LEU A 137 -1.23 -13.69 4.39
CA LEU A 137 -1.50 -13.71 5.83
C LEU A 137 -0.82 -14.95 6.40
N SER A 138 0.02 -14.79 7.41
CA SER A 138 0.77 -15.90 8.02
C SER A 138 -0.05 -16.54 9.13
N HIS A 139 -0.50 -15.72 10.08
CA HIS A 139 -1.41 -16.09 11.15
C HIS A 139 -2.30 -14.90 11.49
N VAL A 140 -3.34 -15.15 12.28
CA VAL A 140 -4.09 -14.12 13.03
C VAL A 140 -4.04 -14.41 14.51
N CYS A 141 -4.28 -13.39 15.32
CA CYS A 141 -4.39 -13.47 16.76
C CYS A 141 -5.75 -12.90 17.15
N PRO A 142 -6.81 -13.73 17.24
CA PRO A 142 -8.13 -13.23 17.62
C PRO A 142 -8.08 -12.56 18.99
N ALA A 143 -8.81 -11.46 19.14
CA ALA A 143 -8.93 -10.74 20.39
C ALA A 143 -9.32 -11.71 21.52
N THR A 144 -8.56 -11.67 22.61
CA THR A 144 -8.99 -12.31 23.86
C THR A 144 -9.80 -11.26 24.61
N GLU A 145 -11.11 -11.44 24.67
CA GLU A 145 -11.95 -10.70 25.61
C GLU A 145 -11.40 -10.94 27.03
N GLU A 146 -10.67 -9.96 27.57
CA GLU A 146 -10.40 -9.92 29.00
C GLU A 146 -11.77 -9.81 29.67
N PRO A 147 -12.16 -10.77 30.53
CA PRO A 147 -13.51 -10.81 31.06
C PRO A 147 -13.77 -9.53 31.83
N GLU A 148 -14.78 -8.76 31.41
CA GLU A 148 -15.14 -7.50 32.07
C GLU A 148 -15.18 -7.71 33.59
N PRO A 149 -14.58 -6.81 34.40
CA PRO A 149 -14.49 -7.00 35.84
C PRO A 149 -15.89 -7.05 36.43
N SER A 150 -16.40 -8.28 36.63
CA SER A 150 -17.79 -8.64 36.93
C SER A 150 -18.48 -7.54 37.72
N GLY A 151 -19.39 -6.81 37.04
CA GLY A 151 -19.99 -5.58 37.56
C GLY A 151 -20.36 -5.71 39.03
N SER A 152 -19.72 -4.89 39.87
CA SER A 152 -19.90 -4.93 41.32
C SER A 152 -21.39 -4.85 41.65
N PRO A 153 -21.97 -5.81 42.38
CA PRO A 153 -23.42 -5.94 42.50
C PRO A 153 -24.01 -4.70 43.14
N ASP A 154 -24.89 -4.02 42.41
CA ASP A 154 -25.48 -2.73 42.77
C ASP A 154 -26.22 -2.81 44.12
N PRO A 155 -25.71 -2.16 45.19
CA PRO A 155 -26.22 -2.34 46.53
C PRO A 155 -27.23 -1.25 46.90
N SER A 156 -28.29 -1.08 46.10
CA SER A 156 -29.43 -0.23 46.48
C SER A 156 -30.77 -0.75 45.96
N GLY A 157 -31.41 -1.60 46.77
CA GLY A 157 -32.84 -1.83 46.66
C GLY A 157 -33.64 -0.66 47.24
N SER A 158 -34.68 -0.23 46.54
CA SER A 158 -35.82 0.48 47.13
C SER A 158 -37.09 0.10 46.37
N PRO A 159 -38.23 -0.08 47.07
CA PRO A 159 -39.45 -0.62 46.46
C PRO A 159 -40.24 0.41 45.66
N ASP A 160 -41.05 -0.13 44.75
CA ASP A 160 -42.17 0.52 44.04
C ASP A 160 -43.04 1.39 44.97
N PRO A 161 -43.40 2.61 44.53
CA PRO A 161 -44.83 2.91 44.49
C PRO A 161 -45.28 3.64 43.20
N SER A 162 -46.04 2.93 42.38
CA SER A 162 -47.03 3.53 41.47
C SER A 162 -48.07 4.34 42.29
N PRO A 163 -48.50 5.52 41.82
CA PRO A 163 -49.67 5.52 40.93
C PRO A 163 -49.61 6.53 39.77
N SER A 164 -50.46 6.30 38.77
CA SER A 164 -50.63 7.16 37.59
C SER A 164 -51.17 8.57 37.90
N VAL A 165 -50.59 9.58 37.27
CA VAL A 165 -51.30 10.82 36.86
C VAL A 165 -50.88 11.15 35.43
N SER A 166 -51.85 11.49 34.57
CA SER A 166 -51.60 12.06 33.25
C SER A 166 -51.98 13.54 33.27
N GLU A 167 -51.12 14.40 32.72
CA GLU A 167 -51.53 15.65 32.07
C GLU A 167 -50.57 15.95 30.89
N SER A 168 -51.01 16.77 29.94
CA SER A 168 -50.26 17.12 28.73
C SER A 168 -50.07 18.64 28.64
N THR A 169 -48.82 19.09 28.45
CA THR A 169 -48.53 20.45 27.96
C THR A 169 -47.24 20.47 27.13
N ASP A 170 -47.42 20.71 25.83
CA ASP A 170 -46.53 21.51 24.98
C ASP A 170 -46.43 22.94 25.61
N PRO A 171 -45.33 23.73 25.47
CA PRO A 171 -44.69 23.98 24.18
C PRO A 171 -43.16 24.10 24.12
N SER A 172 -42.67 24.05 22.88
CA SER A 172 -41.32 24.46 22.46
C SER A 172 -41.04 25.95 22.76
N PRO A 173 -39.76 26.28 23.00
CA PRO A 173 -39.17 27.42 22.32
C PRO A 173 -37.92 27.04 21.51
N SER A 174 -37.73 27.69 20.37
CA SER A 174 -36.44 27.67 19.64
C SER A 174 -35.42 28.57 20.31
N VAL A 175 -34.14 28.16 20.28
CA VAL A 175 -32.99 29.05 20.42
C VAL A 175 -32.02 28.72 19.27
N SER A 176 -31.43 29.75 18.67
CA SER A 176 -30.39 29.66 17.62
C SER A 176 -29.11 30.35 18.14
N GLU A 177 -28.12 30.52 17.26
CA GLU A 177 -26.76 31.05 17.52
C GLU A 177 -25.82 29.94 18.04
N SER A 178 -24.74 29.51 17.35
CA SER A 178 -23.81 30.11 16.38
C SER A 178 -22.75 31.05 16.97
N THR A 179 -21.62 30.47 17.36
CA THR A 179 -20.28 31.10 17.31
C THR A 179 -19.19 30.08 17.02
N ASP A 180 -18.58 30.15 15.83
CA ASP A 180 -17.13 29.94 15.70
C ASP A 180 -16.44 31.20 16.28
N PRO A 181 -15.24 31.12 16.89
CA PRO A 181 -14.05 31.19 16.05
C PRO A 181 -12.85 30.33 16.49
N SER A 182 -12.23 29.68 15.50
CA SER A 182 -10.77 29.67 15.25
C SER A 182 -9.79 30.10 16.37
N GLU A 183 -8.86 29.21 16.75
CA GLU A 183 -7.49 29.58 17.17
C GLU A 183 -6.42 28.89 16.30
N SER A 184 -5.25 29.53 16.17
CA SER A 184 -4.12 29.16 15.31
C SER A 184 -2.84 29.91 15.78
N PRO A 185 -1.63 29.64 15.27
CA PRO A 185 -0.84 28.46 15.62
C PRO A 185 0.55 28.80 16.21
N ALA A 186 1.09 27.89 17.03
CA ALA A 186 2.50 27.82 17.46
C ALA A 186 2.81 26.38 17.93
N THR A 187 4.04 25.86 17.95
CA THR A 187 5.37 26.49 17.83
C THR A 187 6.37 25.51 17.20
N GLU A 188 7.36 25.99 16.44
CA GLU A 188 8.60 25.23 16.18
C GLU A 188 9.44 25.07 17.47
N PRO A 189 10.30 24.05 17.52
CA PRO A 189 11.66 24.30 18.01
C PRO A 189 12.76 23.95 16.99
N THR A 190 13.66 24.91 16.82
CA THR A 190 14.87 24.94 15.98
C THR A 190 15.78 23.71 16.13
N PRO A 191 16.48 23.24 15.08
CA PRO A 191 17.49 22.20 15.20
C PRO A 191 18.69 22.63 16.06
N SER A 192 19.20 21.71 16.89
CA SER A 192 20.42 21.92 17.68
C SER A 192 21.65 21.35 16.96
N ALA A 193 22.70 22.17 16.81
CA ALA A 193 23.96 21.77 16.20
C ALA A 193 25.16 22.27 17.01
N SER A 194 25.92 21.34 17.59
CA SER A 194 27.28 21.51 18.13
C SER A 194 27.89 20.10 18.15
N ALA A 195 28.99 19.79 17.46
CA ALA A 195 30.36 20.28 17.66
C ALA A 195 30.84 20.09 19.11
N SER A 196 32.02 19.60 19.46
CA SER A 196 33.19 18.96 18.79
C SER A 196 34.33 19.09 19.81
N MET A 197 35.14 18.06 20.12
CA MET A 197 36.48 18.15 20.77
C MET A 197 37.17 16.74 20.73
N PRO A 198 38.50 16.62 20.93
CA PRO A 198 39.34 15.71 20.13
C PRO A 198 40.39 14.87 20.95
N GLU A 199 41.53 14.55 20.32
CA GLU A 199 42.78 13.92 20.86
C GLU A 199 42.68 12.42 21.21
N GLU A 200 43.72 11.57 21.17
CA GLU A 200 44.97 11.39 20.36
C GLU A 200 45.42 9.91 20.64
N THR A 201 46.37 9.19 20.02
CA THR A 201 47.58 9.34 19.17
C THR A 201 47.64 8.11 18.22
N ALA A 202 48.47 7.92 17.19
CA ALA A 202 49.32 8.72 16.26
C ALA A 202 49.81 7.67 15.19
N SER A 203 50.92 7.73 14.40
CA SER A 203 52.04 8.66 14.22
C SER A 203 52.76 8.41 12.87
N SER A 204 53.46 9.44 12.37
CA SER A 204 54.64 9.45 11.48
C SER A 204 54.89 8.36 10.40
N ALA A 205 54.75 8.76 9.13
CA ALA A 205 55.87 8.77 8.17
C ALA A 205 55.59 9.71 6.97
N ALA A 206 56.61 10.41 6.47
CA ALA A 206 56.60 11.29 5.28
C ALA A 206 58.00 11.23 4.62
N PRO A 207 58.22 11.60 3.33
CA PRO A 207 57.90 12.92 2.77
C PRO A 207 57.31 12.94 1.33
N ALA A 208 57.00 14.15 0.86
CA ALA A 208 56.56 14.54 -0.49
C ALA A 208 57.79 14.89 -1.39
N PRO A 209 57.70 15.50 -2.61
CA PRO A 209 56.51 16.01 -3.33
C PRO A 209 56.47 15.78 -4.87
N SER A 210 55.35 16.19 -5.48
CA SER A 210 55.29 16.85 -6.81
C SER A 210 53.93 17.55 -6.95
N GLU A 211 53.91 18.78 -7.49
CA GLU A 211 52.70 19.61 -7.62
C GLU A 211 52.23 19.76 -9.07
N SER A 212 50.96 20.18 -9.23
CA SER A 212 50.41 20.94 -10.37
C SER A 212 50.51 20.29 -11.77
N SER A 213 49.40 20.02 -12.43
CA SER A 213 48.48 21.08 -12.84
C SER A 213 47.07 20.56 -13.13
N ALA A 214 46.06 21.41 -12.90
CA ALA A 214 44.65 21.06 -13.01
C ALA A 214 44.05 21.49 -14.36
N THR A 215 43.36 20.58 -15.04
CA THR A 215 42.41 20.88 -16.12
C THR A 215 41.27 19.85 -16.15
N GLY A 216 40.01 20.31 -16.17
CA GLY A 216 38.88 19.53 -16.65
C GLY A 216 38.27 18.51 -15.68
N ASP A 217 37.53 18.99 -14.68
CA ASP A 217 36.44 18.21 -14.08
C ASP A 217 35.29 18.10 -15.11
N LEU A 218 35.04 16.89 -15.62
CA LEU A 218 33.88 16.53 -16.43
C LEU A 218 33.49 15.09 -16.11
N ALA A 219 32.19 14.82 -16.05
CA ALA A 219 31.67 13.58 -15.48
C ALA A 219 32.00 12.32 -16.30
N GLU A 220 32.87 11.47 -15.76
CA GLU A 220 33.15 10.11 -16.23
C GLU A 220 31.96 9.17 -15.93
N THR A 221 30.80 9.41 -16.54
CA THR A 221 29.64 8.51 -16.43
C THR A 221 29.86 7.26 -17.29
N GLY A 222 30.64 6.31 -16.77
CA GLY A 222 31.04 5.07 -17.43
C GLY A 222 29.85 4.18 -17.82
N SER A 223 29.30 4.39 -19.02
CA SER A 223 28.22 3.59 -19.60
C SER A 223 28.73 2.73 -20.76
N SER A 224 29.55 1.72 -20.46
CA SER A 224 30.09 0.75 -21.42
C SER A 224 29.05 -0.28 -21.88
N ALA A 225 27.86 0.18 -22.26
CA ALA A 225 26.80 -0.63 -22.83
C ALA A 225 27.01 -0.84 -24.34
N PRO A 226 26.87 -2.07 -24.88
CA PRO A 226 27.13 -2.35 -26.29
C PRO A 226 25.99 -1.84 -27.19
N VAL A 227 26.05 -0.55 -27.55
CA VAL A 227 25.02 0.16 -28.35
C VAL A 227 24.65 -0.57 -29.64
N GLY A 228 25.60 -1.26 -30.28
CA GLY A 228 25.38 -2.07 -31.48
C GLY A 228 24.40 -3.24 -31.30
N ALA A 229 24.22 -3.76 -30.08
CA ALA A 229 23.28 -4.86 -29.82
C ALA A 229 21.81 -4.39 -29.86
N LEU A 230 21.53 -3.17 -29.41
CA LEU A 230 20.16 -2.62 -29.36
C LEU A 230 19.61 -2.28 -30.76
N ALA A 231 20.48 -1.81 -31.67
CA ALA A 231 20.10 -1.49 -33.04
C ALA A 231 19.54 -2.71 -33.82
N GLY A 232 20.11 -3.90 -33.59
CA GLY A 232 19.68 -5.13 -34.26
C GLY A 232 18.26 -5.56 -33.92
N VAL A 233 17.84 -5.39 -32.66
CA VAL A 233 16.49 -5.77 -32.19
C VAL A 233 15.42 -4.89 -32.84
N ALA A 234 15.66 -3.57 -32.94
CA ALA A 234 14.74 -2.63 -33.57
C ALA A 234 14.49 -2.98 -35.05
N ALA A 235 15.56 -3.30 -35.80
CA ALA A 235 15.45 -3.70 -37.21
C ALA A 235 14.63 -4.99 -37.41
N ALA A 236 14.82 -5.98 -36.54
CA ALA A 236 14.06 -7.24 -36.60
C ALA A 236 12.54 -7.04 -36.36
N LEU A 237 12.18 -6.16 -35.41
CA LEU A 237 10.77 -5.85 -35.12
C LEU A 237 10.08 -5.11 -36.27
N VAL A 238 10.77 -4.14 -36.90
CA VAL A 238 10.24 -3.42 -38.08
C VAL A 238 10.02 -4.38 -39.26
N ALA A 239 10.97 -5.28 -39.52
CA ALA A 239 10.84 -6.28 -40.58
C ALA A 239 9.67 -7.26 -40.32
N GLY A 240 9.53 -7.76 -39.09
CA GLY A 240 8.44 -8.63 -38.68
C GLY A 240 7.07 -7.97 -38.81
N GLY A 241 6.94 -6.71 -38.37
CA GLY A 241 5.71 -5.92 -38.50
C GLY A 241 5.31 -5.71 -39.97
N ALA A 242 6.26 -5.33 -40.83
CA ALA A 242 6.01 -5.14 -42.25
C ALA A 242 5.54 -6.44 -42.94
N PHE A 243 6.17 -7.58 -42.63
CA PHE A 243 5.78 -8.89 -43.16
C PHE A 243 4.34 -9.28 -42.76
N LEU A 244 3.96 -9.07 -41.49
CA LEU A 244 2.61 -9.36 -41.01
C LEU A 244 1.55 -8.47 -41.69
N VAL A 245 1.83 -7.19 -41.91
CA VAL A 245 0.94 -6.28 -42.64
C VAL A 245 0.77 -6.70 -44.10
N MET A 246 1.86 -7.06 -44.80
CA MET A 246 1.78 -7.57 -46.18
C MET A 246 0.98 -8.88 -46.26
N ARG A 247 1.19 -9.81 -45.31
CA ARG A 247 0.42 -11.07 -45.25
C ARG A 247 -1.08 -10.81 -45.05
N ARG A 248 -1.45 -9.86 -44.18
CA ARG A 248 -2.87 -9.47 -43.98
C ARG A 248 -3.47 -8.84 -45.24
N ARG A 249 -2.74 -7.95 -45.94
CA ARG A 249 -3.22 -7.32 -47.18
C ARG A 249 -3.42 -8.33 -48.32
N LYS A 250 -2.55 -9.34 -48.46
CA LYS A 250 -2.66 -10.33 -49.54
C LYS A 250 -3.91 -11.23 -49.42
N GLY A 251 -4.38 -11.50 -48.19
CA GLY A 251 -5.64 -12.23 -47.97
C GLY A 251 -6.91 -11.44 -48.31
N ALA A 252 -6.82 -10.10 -48.39
CA ALA A 252 -7.95 -9.22 -48.69
C ALA A 252 -8.10 -8.91 -50.21
N GLN A 253 -7.37 -9.61 -51.08
CA GLN A 253 -7.39 -9.43 -52.53
C GLN A 253 -7.68 -10.75 -53.28
N GLN A 254 -8.39 -11.68 -52.62
CA GLN A 254 -8.80 -12.97 -53.20
C GLN A 254 -10.31 -13.21 -52.99
N HIS A 255 -11.10 -12.15 -53.15
CA HIS A 255 -12.55 -12.10 -53.03
C HIS A 255 -13.12 -11.05 -53.98
#